data_AF-A0A8K0MHP2-F1
#
_entry.id   AF-A0A8K0MHP2-F1
#
_cell.length_a   1.000
_cell.length_b   1.000
_cell.length_c   1.000
_cell.angle_alpha   90.00
_cell.angle_beta   90.00
_cell.angle_gamma   90.00
#
_symmetry.space_group_name_H-M   'P 1'
#
loop_
_entity.id
_entity.type
_entity.pdbx_description
1 polymer ?
#
loop_
_entity_poly.entity_id
_entity_poly.type
_entity_poly.pdbx_seq_one_letter_code
_entity_poly.pdbx_strand_id
1 'polypeptide(L)'
;MAKCHRNDVGSLMLDRPTATPAASGGHFRLWTAFSGSSFRRKIFDAVSCGGSSRYSHHHEGVVDAPVAAPTACTAGSIAKLSEEMVTEKPKPKAKKSNAKSEKLADLLSLADWSESEADAAATKKKVEALEELKRVVRDLQVEDSVQRKEAASRVRLLAKENLDARGTIAMLGAIPPLVGMLDSGDVDTQIASLYALLNLGIGNDVNKAAIVKAGVVHKMLKLVESPNAPNPSVSEAIVANFLGLSALDSNKPIIGSSGAILFLVTILQDLDKASSLQAKQDALRALYNLSIFPSNISFILETVLIPYLLNALGDMEVSERMLSILGNVVSTPEGRKAISHQPDAFPILVDVLNWNDSPGCQEKASYILMVMAHKAYGDRQAMVEAGIVSALLELTLLGSTLAQKRASRILECLRVDKGKQVSESFGGNLGAAVSAPICGSSSSSMNPTISSKECLEEEEDMMSEEKKAVKELVQQSLQNNMRRIVKRANLPQDFVPSDHFKSLTSSSTSKSLPF
;
A
#
# COMPACT_ATOMS: atom_id res chain seq x y z
N MET A 1 -46.39 -32.34 -33.92
CA MET A 1 -47.03 -31.11 -33.42
C MET A 1 -45.93 -30.29 -32.74
N ALA A 2 -45.56 -29.05 -33.06
CA ALA A 2 -45.93 -28.08 -34.08
C ALA A 2 -44.75 -27.09 -34.25
N LYS A 3 -44.46 -26.72 -35.51
CA LYS A 3 -43.93 -25.44 -36.09
C LYS A 3 -42.78 -24.73 -35.34
N CYS A 4 -41.52 -24.69 -35.81
CA CYS A 4 -40.93 -24.11 -37.04
C CYS A 4 -41.02 -22.56 -37.12
N HIS A 5 -39.88 -21.85 -37.01
CA HIS A 5 -39.46 -20.77 -37.94
C HIS A 5 -37.97 -20.41 -37.78
N ARG A 6 -37.34 -20.13 -38.91
CA ARG A 6 -35.91 -19.86 -39.17
C ARG A 6 -35.81 -18.54 -39.95
N ASN A 7 -34.62 -17.91 -39.91
CA ASN A 7 -34.13 -16.78 -40.73
C ASN A 7 -34.54 -15.39 -40.17
N ASP A 8 -33.69 -14.35 -40.16
CA ASP A 8 -32.75 -13.91 -41.19
C ASP A 8 -31.46 -13.24 -40.66
N VAL A 9 -30.41 -13.38 -41.47
CA VAL A 9 -29.11 -12.70 -41.36
C VAL A 9 -29.16 -11.44 -42.22
N GLY A 10 -28.97 -10.26 -41.61
CA GLY A 10 -28.80 -8.98 -42.30
C GLY A 10 -27.44 -8.36 -41.98
N SER A 11 -26.58 -8.29 -42.99
CA SER A 11 -25.34 -7.48 -43.05
C SER A 11 -25.68 -5.97 -43.17
N LEU A 12 -24.64 -5.12 -43.12
CA LEU A 12 -24.57 -3.64 -43.36
C LEU A 12 -24.38 -2.85 -42.05
N MET A 13 -23.50 -1.85 -41.91
CA MET A 13 -22.50 -1.22 -42.76
C MET A 13 -21.62 -0.37 -41.82
N LEU A 14 -20.34 -0.26 -42.14
CA LEU A 14 -19.42 0.70 -41.53
C LEU A 14 -19.85 2.10 -41.97
N ASP A 15 -20.11 3.01 -41.04
CA ASP A 15 -20.12 4.43 -41.36
C ASP A 15 -19.26 5.24 -40.39
N ARG A 16 -18.34 5.98 -41.01
CA ARG A 16 -17.31 6.82 -40.43
C ARG A 16 -17.73 8.27 -40.73
N PRO A 17 -17.78 9.19 -39.76
CA PRO A 17 -17.85 10.60 -40.10
C PRO A 17 -16.46 11.22 -40.05
N THR A 18 -15.95 11.57 -41.23
CA THR A 18 -15.00 12.66 -41.43
C THR A 18 -15.75 13.99 -41.41
N ALA A 19 -15.37 14.92 -40.54
CA ALA A 19 -15.70 16.34 -40.69
C ALA A 19 -14.52 17.22 -40.24
N THR A 20 -14.01 18.01 -41.17
CA THR A 20 -12.99 19.06 -41.04
C THR A 20 -13.54 20.32 -40.36
N PRO A 21 -12.68 21.26 -39.91
CA PRO A 21 -12.96 22.15 -38.79
C PRO A 21 -13.48 23.54 -39.20
N ALA A 22 -14.31 24.14 -38.34
CA ALA A 22 -14.50 25.60 -38.31
C ALA A 22 -14.97 26.09 -36.92
N ALA A 23 -14.16 27.00 -36.38
CA ALA A 23 -14.46 28.15 -35.51
C ALA A 23 -15.21 27.98 -34.16
N SER A 24 -14.45 28.31 -33.10
CA SER A 24 -14.84 29.20 -31.99
C SER A 24 -16.14 28.90 -31.24
N GLY A 25 -16.02 28.14 -30.16
CA GLY A 25 -17.01 28.09 -29.08
C GLY A 25 -16.42 27.40 -27.87
N GLY A 26 -16.06 28.17 -26.84
CA GLY A 26 -15.59 27.64 -25.56
C GLY A 26 -16.70 26.86 -24.87
N HIS A 27 -16.68 25.54 -25.02
CA HIS A 27 -17.52 24.63 -24.23
C HIS A 27 -16.66 23.92 -23.19
N PHE A 28 -16.91 24.26 -21.92
CA PHE A 28 -16.62 23.39 -20.79
C PHE A 28 -17.28 22.03 -21.07
N ARG A 29 -16.48 21.00 -21.34
CA ARG A 29 -16.98 19.62 -21.41
C ARG A 29 -17.29 19.16 -19.98
N LEU A 30 -18.49 19.46 -19.51
CA LEU A 30 -19.10 18.77 -18.38
C LEU A 30 -19.32 17.31 -18.81
N TRP A 31 -18.68 16.41 -18.04
CA TRP A 31 -18.60 14.96 -18.19
C TRP A 31 -17.64 14.48 -19.27
N THR A 32 -16.38 14.32 -18.86
CA THR A 32 -15.50 13.33 -19.48
C THR A 32 -16.14 11.95 -19.36
N ALA A 33 -16.23 11.26 -20.49
CA ALA A 33 -16.57 9.84 -20.59
C ALA A 33 -15.95 9.05 -19.43
N PHE A 34 -16.72 8.13 -18.85
CA PHE A 34 -16.20 7.22 -17.83
C PHE A 34 -14.84 6.67 -18.28
N SER A 35 -13.78 7.07 -17.59
CA SER A 35 -12.46 6.48 -17.81
C SER A 35 -12.59 4.96 -17.68
N GLY A 36 -11.84 4.20 -18.48
CA GLY A 36 -11.83 2.73 -18.39
C GLY A 36 -11.58 2.25 -16.96
N SER A 37 -10.81 2.99 -16.17
CA SER A 37 -10.59 2.78 -14.73
C SER A 37 -11.89 2.92 -13.90
N SER A 38 -12.63 4.03 -14.09
CA SER A 38 -13.91 4.29 -13.43
C SER A 38 -14.97 3.24 -13.79
N PHE A 39 -15.02 2.84 -15.06
CA PHE A 39 -15.92 1.77 -15.52
C PHE A 39 -15.56 0.40 -14.92
N ARG A 40 -14.27 0.02 -14.93
CA ARG A 40 -13.79 -1.23 -14.29
C ARG A 40 -14.11 -1.25 -12.81
N ARG A 41 -13.92 -0.13 -12.13
CA ARG A 41 -14.28 0.02 -10.72
C ARG A 41 -15.78 -0.20 -10.47
N LYS A 42 -16.66 0.42 -11.27
CA LYS A 42 -18.11 0.16 -11.20
C LYS A 42 -18.47 -1.30 -11.43
N ILE A 43 -17.76 -2.01 -12.32
CA ILE A 43 -17.93 -3.45 -12.49
C ILE A 43 -17.50 -4.21 -11.23
N PHE A 44 -16.34 -3.91 -10.66
CA PHE A 44 -15.87 -4.57 -9.44
C PHE A 44 -16.84 -4.35 -8.27
N ASP A 45 -17.35 -3.14 -8.10
CA ASP A 45 -18.35 -2.84 -7.08
C ASP A 45 -19.65 -3.65 -7.33
N ALA A 46 -20.15 -3.67 -8.57
CA ALA A 46 -21.35 -4.42 -8.92
C ALA A 46 -21.21 -5.95 -8.74
N VAL A 47 -20.04 -6.51 -9.06
CA VAL A 47 -19.76 -7.95 -8.94
C VAL A 47 -19.50 -8.35 -7.48
N SER A 48 -18.87 -7.48 -6.69
CA SER A 48 -18.61 -7.74 -5.26
C SER A 48 -19.88 -7.67 -4.40
N CYS A 49 -20.87 -6.88 -4.82
CA CYS A 49 -22.18 -6.83 -4.16
C CYS A 49 -23.03 -8.11 -4.32
N GLY A 50 -22.63 -9.06 -5.19
CA GLY A 50 -23.33 -10.34 -5.39
C GLY A 50 -22.75 -11.55 -4.64
N GLY A 51 -21.62 -11.38 -3.95
CA GLY A 51 -20.80 -12.49 -3.43
C GLY A 51 -20.46 -12.42 -1.94
N SER A 52 -21.35 -11.91 -1.09
CA SER A 52 -21.14 -11.95 0.37
C SER A 52 -21.66 -13.25 0.97
N SER A 53 -20.85 -14.31 0.96
CA SER A 53 -20.96 -15.41 1.94
C SER A 53 -19.65 -16.19 2.08
N ARG A 54 -19.02 -16.00 3.24
CA ARG A 54 -18.01 -16.87 3.90
C ARG A 54 -16.64 -16.99 3.22
N TYR A 55 -15.65 -16.26 3.76
CA TYR A 55 -14.52 -16.84 4.50
C TYR A 55 -13.67 -15.69 5.06
N SER A 56 -13.92 -15.31 6.32
CA SER A 56 -13.01 -14.47 7.09
C SER A 56 -12.18 -15.39 7.98
N HIS A 57 -10.89 -15.51 7.67
CA HIS A 57 -9.89 -15.96 8.64
C HIS A 57 -8.95 -14.79 8.90
N HIS A 58 -9.35 -13.94 9.85
CA HIS A 58 -8.38 -13.18 10.65
C HIS A 58 -8.28 -13.83 12.02
N HIS A 59 -7.09 -14.36 12.31
CA HIS A 59 -6.67 -14.83 13.62
C HIS A 59 -6.12 -13.60 14.36
N GLU A 60 -6.91 -13.01 15.26
CA GLU A 60 -6.40 -12.32 16.45
C GLU A 60 -7.00 -13.03 17.65
N GLY A 61 -6.15 -13.50 18.56
CA GLY A 61 -6.55 -14.07 19.83
C GLY A 61 -5.84 -13.34 20.94
N VAL A 62 -6.55 -12.47 21.64
CA VAL A 62 -6.31 -12.13 23.05
C VAL A 62 -7.66 -11.73 23.65
N VAL A 63 -8.07 -12.41 24.73
CA VAL A 63 -9.21 -12.00 25.57
C VAL A 63 -8.76 -12.03 27.04
N ASP A 64 -8.78 -10.85 27.66
CA ASP A 64 -9.18 -10.43 29.03
C ASP A 64 -9.13 -11.42 30.21
N ALA A 65 -8.92 -11.08 31.50
CA ALA A 65 -8.53 -9.95 32.38
C ALA A 65 -8.70 -10.52 33.86
N PRO A 66 -8.69 -9.81 35.03
CA PRO A 66 -8.38 -8.40 35.36
C PRO A 66 -7.58 -8.13 36.69
N VAL A 67 -7.05 -6.89 36.82
CA VAL A 67 -7.00 -5.94 38.00
C VAL A 67 -6.15 -6.34 39.25
N ALA A 68 -5.28 -5.52 39.88
CA ALA A 68 -5.30 -4.09 40.22
C ALA A 68 -3.89 -3.46 40.42
N ALA A 69 -3.84 -2.12 40.38
CA ALA A 69 -2.69 -1.21 40.54
C ALA A 69 -2.10 -1.17 41.98
N PRO A 70 -0.98 -0.46 42.29
CA PRO A 70 -0.96 1.02 42.26
C PRO A 70 0.38 1.76 41.93
N THR A 71 0.20 2.98 41.43
CA THR A 71 0.90 4.27 41.70
C THR A 71 2.43 4.43 41.71
N ALA A 72 2.84 5.33 40.80
CA ALA A 72 3.92 6.33 40.82
C ALA A 72 4.74 6.56 42.11
N CYS A 73 6.06 6.77 41.97
CA CYS A 73 6.68 8.09 42.22
C CYS A 73 8.18 8.15 41.84
N THR A 74 8.53 9.35 41.41
CA THR A 74 9.83 9.95 41.08
C THR A 74 10.95 9.75 42.11
N ALA A 75 12.19 9.54 41.64
CA ALA A 75 13.41 9.65 42.45
C ALA A 75 14.14 10.98 42.15
N GLY A 76 14.22 11.84 43.17
CA GLY A 76 15.11 12.99 43.27
C GLY A 76 16.21 12.73 44.31
N SER A 77 17.34 13.38 44.10
CA SER A 77 18.64 13.18 44.76
C SER A 77 18.83 13.87 46.13
N ILE A 78 19.74 13.28 46.94
CA ILE A 78 20.71 13.86 47.91
C ILE A 78 20.25 14.34 49.32
N ALA A 79 20.91 13.78 50.36
CA ALA A 79 21.48 14.37 51.61
C ALA A 79 21.23 13.44 52.83
N LYS A 80 22.21 12.71 53.41
CA LYS A 80 23.29 13.03 54.38
C LYS A 80 22.83 13.16 55.87
N LEU A 81 23.60 12.52 56.76
CA LEU A 81 23.73 12.67 58.24
C LEU A 81 22.73 11.83 59.09
N SER A 82 23.14 10.72 59.75
CA SER A 82 23.93 10.53 61.00
C SER A 82 23.10 10.69 62.29
N GLU A 83 22.96 9.61 63.07
CA GLU A 83 23.19 9.52 64.54
C GLU A 83 22.63 8.23 65.17
N GLU A 84 23.40 7.64 66.08
CA GLU A 84 23.04 6.54 67.00
C GLU A 84 22.46 7.10 68.31
N MET A 85 21.52 6.39 68.97
CA MET A 85 21.58 5.99 70.39
C MET A 85 20.30 5.25 70.88
N VAL A 86 20.53 4.01 71.38
CA VAL A 86 20.05 3.31 72.62
C VAL A 86 18.91 4.00 73.43
N THR A 87 17.80 3.40 73.90
CA THR A 87 17.46 2.26 74.81
C THR A 87 15.92 2.06 74.72
N GLU A 88 15.23 0.91 74.91
CA GLU A 88 15.05 0.11 76.13
C GLU A 88 14.03 -1.05 75.85
N LYS A 89 13.96 -2.07 76.73
CA LYS A 89 13.22 -3.36 76.62
C LYS A 89 11.94 -3.35 77.49
N PRO A 90 10.94 -4.27 77.31
CA PRO A 90 10.97 -5.58 77.99
C PRO A 90 10.35 -6.80 77.25
N LYS A 91 10.72 -8.00 77.72
CA LYS A 91 10.33 -9.36 77.25
C LYS A 91 8.92 -9.79 77.74
N PRO A 92 8.38 -10.91 77.23
CA PRO A 92 8.48 -12.15 78.03
C PRO A 92 8.94 -13.40 77.25
N LYS A 93 9.34 -14.41 78.02
CA LYS A 93 10.03 -15.65 77.64
C LYS A 93 9.08 -16.73 77.13
N ALA A 94 9.50 -17.52 76.15
CA ALA A 94 9.14 -18.94 76.03
C ALA A 94 10.26 -19.74 75.33
N LYS A 95 10.39 -21.01 75.74
CA LYS A 95 11.51 -21.94 75.51
C LYS A 95 11.40 -22.69 74.17
N LYS A 96 12.58 -23.18 73.72
CA LYS A 96 12.85 -24.37 72.88
C LYS A 96 12.46 -24.32 71.38
N SER A 97 13.48 -24.33 70.52
CA SER A 97 14.03 -25.54 69.86
C SER A 97 14.68 -25.17 68.52
N ASN A 98 15.89 -25.68 68.33
CA ASN A 98 16.78 -25.40 67.21
C ASN A 98 16.44 -26.37 66.05
N ALA A 99 15.39 -26.08 65.27
CA ALA A 99 14.91 -26.99 64.21
C ALA A 99 14.26 -26.25 63.01
N LYS A 100 14.78 -25.10 62.60
CA LYS A 100 14.25 -24.32 61.46
C LYS A 100 15.26 -23.88 60.40
N SER A 101 16.54 -24.28 60.52
CA SER A 101 17.55 -23.97 59.50
C SER A 101 17.63 -25.02 58.38
N GLU A 102 17.30 -26.29 58.67
CA GLU A 102 17.40 -27.38 57.68
C GLU A 102 16.28 -27.27 56.63
N LYS A 103 15.04 -26.98 57.03
CA LYS A 103 13.90 -26.84 56.08
C LYS A 103 14.03 -25.69 55.07
N LEU A 104 14.80 -24.65 55.39
CA LEU A 104 15.03 -23.54 54.45
C LEU A 104 16.16 -23.87 53.47
N ALA A 105 17.20 -24.58 53.93
CA ALA A 105 18.26 -25.12 53.09
C ALA A 105 17.74 -26.24 52.17
N ASP A 106 16.82 -27.08 52.65
CA ASP A 106 16.17 -28.13 51.85
C ASP A 106 15.28 -27.53 50.77
N LEU A 107 14.53 -26.45 51.05
CA LEU A 107 13.70 -25.76 50.06
C LEU A 107 14.52 -24.99 49.02
N LEU A 108 15.64 -24.38 49.41
CA LEU A 108 16.58 -23.75 48.47
C LEU A 108 17.30 -24.81 47.63
N SER A 109 17.65 -25.97 48.21
CA SER A 109 18.22 -27.08 47.44
C SER A 109 17.18 -27.70 46.51
N LEU A 110 15.92 -27.90 46.91
CA LEU A 110 14.89 -28.42 46.01
C LEU A 110 14.63 -27.47 44.83
N ALA A 111 14.66 -26.16 45.07
CA ALA A 111 14.54 -25.14 44.02
C ALA A 111 15.75 -25.20 43.06
N ASP A 112 16.98 -25.18 43.56
CA ASP A 112 18.21 -25.30 42.74
C ASP A 112 18.28 -26.61 41.95
N TRP A 113 17.81 -27.72 42.52
CA TRP A 113 17.80 -29.03 41.86
C TRP A 113 16.71 -29.11 40.79
N SER A 114 15.53 -28.50 41.05
CA SER A 114 14.44 -28.42 40.07
C SER A 114 14.74 -27.50 38.89
N GLU A 115 15.47 -26.39 39.12
CA GLU A 115 15.95 -25.50 38.07
C GLU A 115 17.06 -26.15 37.24
N SER A 116 17.99 -26.88 37.88
CA SER A 116 19.03 -27.66 37.21
C SER A 116 18.48 -28.80 36.32
N GLU A 117 17.48 -29.55 36.79
CA GLU A 117 16.87 -30.62 35.98
C GLU A 117 16.06 -30.07 34.81
N ALA A 118 15.34 -28.96 35.01
CA ALA A 118 14.60 -28.29 33.94
C ALA A 118 15.55 -27.73 32.86
N ASP A 119 16.68 -27.14 33.25
CA ASP A 119 17.67 -26.59 32.33
C ASP A 119 18.47 -27.71 31.62
N ALA A 120 18.75 -28.82 32.31
CA ALA A 120 19.32 -30.03 31.71
C ALA A 120 18.37 -30.67 30.69
N ALA A 121 17.07 -30.75 31.01
CA ALA A 121 16.06 -31.27 30.09
C ALA A 121 15.86 -30.35 28.87
N ALA A 122 15.88 -29.03 29.06
CA ALA A 122 15.84 -28.05 27.97
C ALA A 122 17.07 -28.15 27.06
N THR A 123 18.26 -28.33 27.66
CA THR A 123 19.52 -28.53 26.92
C THR A 123 19.49 -29.83 26.11
N LYS A 124 19.01 -30.93 26.70
CA LYS A 124 18.84 -32.20 25.99
C LYS A 124 17.93 -32.07 24.76
N LYS A 125 16.79 -31.39 24.90
CA LYS A 125 15.87 -31.12 23.78
C LYS A 125 16.53 -30.30 22.67
N LYS A 126 17.35 -29.29 23.02
CA LYS A 126 18.11 -28.50 22.03
C LYS A 126 19.14 -29.34 21.28
N VAL A 127 19.83 -30.25 21.99
CA VAL A 127 20.79 -31.18 21.37
C VAL A 127 20.07 -32.15 20.42
N GLU A 128 18.95 -32.74 20.84
CA GLU A 128 18.14 -33.61 20.00
C GLU A 128 17.62 -32.88 18.75
N ALA A 129 17.13 -31.65 18.91
CA ALA A 129 16.71 -30.82 17.80
C ALA A 129 17.86 -30.54 16.82
N LEU A 130 19.05 -30.19 17.32
CA LEU A 130 20.22 -29.95 16.47
C LEU A 130 20.65 -31.21 15.71
N GLU A 131 20.63 -32.38 16.35
CA GLU A 131 20.95 -33.65 15.68
C GLU A 131 19.93 -34.02 14.60
N GLU A 132 18.66 -33.70 14.80
CA GLU A 132 17.64 -33.81 13.76
C GLU A 132 17.94 -32.88 12.57
N LEU A 133 18.29 -31.60 12.83
CA LEU A 133 18.66 -30.67 11.76
C LEU A 133 19.88 -31.17 10.98
N LYS A 134 20.91 -31.68 11.68
CA LYS A 134 22.10 -32.29 11.03
C LYS A 134 21.73 -33.50 10.20
N ARG A 135 20.84 -34.37 10.68
CA ARG A 135 20.38 -35.56 9.94
C ARG A 135 19.72 -35.15 8.63
N VAL A 136 18.76 -34.24 8.69
CA VAL A 136 18.03 -33.77 7.49
C VAL A 136 18.98 -33.15 6.46
N VAL A 137 19.99 -32.39 6.90
CA VAL A 137 20.98 -31.81 5.98
C VAL A 137 21.93 -32.86 5.39
N ARG A 138 22.27 -33.92 6.13
CA ARG A 138 23.00 -35.07 5.55
C ARG A 138 22.15 -35.79 4.50
N ASP A 139 20.86 -36.00 4.76
CA ASP A 139 19.95 -36.67 3.82
C ASP A 139 19.78 -35.87 2.51
N LEU A 140 19.90 -34.54 2.56
CA LEU A 140 19.96 -33.68 1.36
C LEU A 140 21.21 -33.92 0.48
N GLN A 141 22.30 -34.42 1.07
CA GLN A 141 23.58 -34.62 0.38
C GLN A 141 23.73 -36.04 -0.21
N VAL A 142 22.78 -36.93 0.08
CA VAL A 142 22.77 -38.30 -0.46
C VAL A 142 22.45 -38.27 -1.96
N GLU A 143 22.97 -39.24 -2.72
CA GLU A 143 22.75 -39.36 -4.17
C GLU A 143 21.32 -39.75 -4.55
N ASP A 144 20.64 -40.51 -3.69
CA ASP A 144 19.28 -40.99 -3.90
C ASP A 144 18.26 -39.83 -4.03
N SER A 145 17.54 -39.80 -5.15
CA SER A 145 16.63 -38.71 -5.47
C SER A 145 15.39 -38.68 -4.57
N VAL A 146 14.90 -39.85 -4.15
CA VAL A 146 13.70 -39.97 -3.32
C VAL A 146 14.00 -39.43 -1.92
N GLN A 147 15.08 -39.90 -1.31
CA GLN A 147 15.56 -39.43 -0.01
C GLN A 147 15.86 -37.93 -0.03
N ARG A 148 16.46 -37.42 -1.11
CA ARG A 148 16.74 -35.98 -1.24
C ARG A 148 15.45 -35.14 -1.29
N LYS A 149 14.43 -35.59 -2.02
CA LYS A 149 13.10 -34.95 -2.08
C LYS A 149 12.41 -34.95 -0.71
N GLU A 150 12.46 -36.07 0.01
CA GLU A 150 11.93 -36.17 1.37
C GLU A 150 12.66 -35.24 2.33
N ALA A 151 13.99 -35.18 2.25
CA ALA A 151 14.81 -34.28 3.05
C ALA A 151 14.49 -32.81 2.78
N ALA A 152 14.30 -32.41 1.51
CA ALA A 152 13.87 -31.04 1.17
C ALA A 152 12.48 -30.72 1.73
N SER A 153 11.54 -31.67 1.66
CA SER A 153 10.21 -31.53 2.27
C SER A 153 10.29 -31.37 3.78
N ARG A 154 11.21 -32.09 4.43
CA ARG A 154 11.48 -31.97 5.87
C ARG A 154 12.11 -30.63 6.23
N VAL A 155 13.07 -30.13 5.44
CA VAL A 155 13.62 -28.77 5.61
C VAL A 155 12.52 -27.72 5.51
N ARG A 156 11.66 -27.81 4.49
CA ARG A 156 10.52 -26.90 4.31
C ARG A 156 9.66 -26.85 5.57
N LEU A 157 9.33 -28.01 6.15
CA LEU A 157 8.50 -28.10 7.36
C LEU A 157 9.20 -27.48 8.57
N LEU A 158 10.45 -27.88 8.84
CA LEU A 158 11.24 -27.37 9.97
C LEU A 158 11.45 -25.85 9.91
N ALA A 159 11.74 -25.33 8.70
CA ALA A 159 11.88 -23.90 8.48
C ALA A 159 10.54 -23.14 8.62
N LYS A 160 9.40 -23.78 8.34
CA LYS A 160 8.08 -23.16 8.54
C LYS A 160 7.79 -22.96 10.04
N GLU A 161 8.07 -23.98 10.84
CA GLU A 161 7.68 -24.05 12.25
C GLU A 161 8.63 -23.31 13.20
N ASN A 162 9.92 -23.20 12.85
CA ASN A 162 10.94 -22.67 13.76
C ASN A 162 11.88 -21.65 13.07
N LEU A 163 11.90 -20.42 13.59
CA LEU A 163 12.76 -19.33 13.10
C LEU A 163 14.25 -19.63 13.30
N ASP A 164 14.63 -20.17 14.46
CA ASP A 164 16.03 -20.48 14.81
C ASP A 164 16.57 -21.64 13.96
N ALA A 165 15.69 -22.57 13.57
CA ALA A 165 16.03 -23.65 12.67
C ALA A 165 16.44 -23.12 11.28
N ARG A 166 15.87 -22.01 10.79
CA ARG A 166 16.20 -21.45 9.47
C ARG A 166 17.69 -21.12 9.37
N GLY A 167 18.21 -20.39 10.35
CA GLY A 167 19.62 -20.01 10.40
C GLY A 167 20.52 -21.24 10.54
N THR A 168 20.16 -22.15 11.45
CA THR A 168 20.94 -23.36 11.72
C THR A 168 21.02 -24.30 10.52
N ILE A 169 19.89 -24.57 9.85
CA ILE A 169 19.83 -25.42 8.65
C ILE A 169 20.68 -24.83 7.53
N ALA A 170 20.63 -23.51 7.32
CA ALA A 170 21.47 -22.84 6.33
C ALA A 170 22.96 -22.93 6.67
N MET A 171 23.35 -22.70 7.94
CA MET A 171 24.74 -22.84 8.41
C MET A 171 25.28 -24.26 8.27
N LEU A 172 24.42 -25.26 8.43
CA LEU A 172 24.77 -26.67 8.22
C LEU A 172 24.98 -27.02 6.73
N GLY A 173 24.72 -26.09 5.80
CA GLY A 173 25.02 -26.27 4.37
C GLY A 173 23.85 -26.79 3.54
N ALA A 174 22.60 -26.57 3.97
CA ALA A 174 21.42 -27.03 3.22
C ALA A 174 21.19 -26.29 1.89
N ILE A 175 21.64 -25.03 1.77
CA ILE A 175 21.30 -24.17 0.63
C ILE A 175 21.87 -24.71 -0.70
N PRO A 176 23.18 -25.03 -0.85
CA PRO A 176 23.71 -25.47 -2.13
C PRO A 176 23.05 -26.76 -2.67
N PRO A 177 22.83 -27.82 -1.87
CA PRO A 177 22.08 -29.00 -2.32
C PRO A 177 20.67 -28.67 -2.80
N LEU A 178 19.92 -27.84 -2.06
CA LEU A 178 18.58 -27.40 -2.47
C LEU A 178 18.63 -26.65 -3.81
N VAL A 179 19.56 -25.73 -3.99
CA VAL A 179 19.73 -25.04 -5.29
C VAL A 179 20.08 -26.03 -6.41
N GLY A 180 20.90 -27.03 -6.15
CA GLY A 180 21.23 -28.09 -7.11
C GLY A 180 20.04 -28.97 -7.50
N MET A 181 19.08 -29.18 -6.59
CA MET A 181 17.84 -29.92 -6.90
C MET A 181 16.98 -29.25 -7.97
N LEU A 182 17.17 -27.97 -8.25
CA LEU A 182 16.49 -27.27 -9.34
C LEU A 182 16.92 -27.76 -10.73
N ASP A 183 18.05 -28.47 -10.85
CA ASP A 183 18.45 -29.12 -12.10
C ASP A 183 17.78 -30.49 -12.31
N SER A 184 16.99 -30.98 -11.35
CA SER A 184 16.25 -32.24 -11.47
C SER A 184 15.23 -32.17 -12.61
N GLY A 185 15.00 -33.30 -13.31
CA GLY A 185 13.88 -33.45 -14.25
C GLY A 185 12.53 -33.71 -13.56
N ASP A 186 12.52 -33.97 -12.25
CA ASP A 186 11.32 -34.23 -11.47
C ASP A 186 10.71 -32.93 -10.92
N VAL A 187 9.47 -32.64 -11.34
CA VAL A 187 8.71 -31.45 -10.95
C VAL A 187 8.49 -31.39 -9.44
N ASP A 188 8.19 -32.50 -8.79
CA ASP A 188 7.95 -32.52 -7.35
C ASP A 188 9.22 -32.17 -6.56
N THR A 189 10.37 -32.68 -7.01
CA THR A 189 11.69 -32.36 -6.45
C THR A 189 12.00 -30.87 -6.58
N GLN A 190 11.73 -30.26 -7.73
CA GLN A 190 11.89 -28.82 -7.94
C GLN A 190 11.00 -28.02 -6.99
N ILE A 191 9.71 -28.37 -6.89
CA ILE A 191 8.75 -27.70 -6.01
C ILE A 191 9.13 -27.83 -4.53
N ALA A 192 9.51 -29.04 -4.10
CA ALA A 192 9.95 -29.28 -2.72
C ALA A 192 11.17 -28.40 -2.37
N SER A 193 12.14 -28.31 -3.28
CA SER A 193 13.32 -27.45 -3.11
C SER A 193 12.96 -25.97 -3.07
N LEU A 194 12.16 -25.47 -4.03
CA LEU A 194 11.76 -24.07 -4.11
C LEU A 194 11.06 -23.62 -2.82
N TYR A 195 10.13 -24.43 -2.28
CA TYR A 195 9.46 -24.07 -1.04
C TYR A 195 10.34 -24.22 0.21
N ALA A 196 11.32 -25.13 0.20
CA ALA A 196 12.32 -25.20 1.26
C ALA A 196 13.19 -23.93 1.28
N LEU A 197 13.69 -23.49 0.12
CA LEU A 197 14.47 -22.26 -0.04
C LEU A 197 13.65 -21.02 0.37
N LEU A 198 12.39 -20.93 -0.05
CA LEU A 198 11.49 -19.86 0.36
C LEU A 198 11.40 -19.78 1.89
N ASN A 199 11.07 -20.89 2.55
CA ASN A 199 10.90 -20.92 4.00
C ASN A 199 12.18 -20.61 4.77
N LEU A 200 13.35 -21.02 4.26
CA LEU A 200 14.64 -20.65 4.83
C LEU A 200 14.89 -19.13 4.80
N GLY A 201 14.37 -18.43 3.79
CA GLY A 201 14.54 -16.98 3.63
C GLY A 201 13.55 -16.11 4.41
N ILE A 202 12.39 -16.65 4.83
CA ILE A 202 11.36 -15.86 5.54
C ILE A 202 11.98 -15.30 6.83
N GLY A 203 11.91 -13.97 7.01
CA GLY A 203 12.43 -13.29 8.20
C GLY A 203 13.95 -13.43 8.45
N ASN A 204 14.72 -13.99 7.51
CA ASN A 204 16.16 -14.21 7.69
C ASN A 204 16.96 -13.67 6.50
N ASP A 205 17.52 -12.47 6.66
CA ASP A 205 18.23 -11.77 5.58
C ASP A 205 19.57 -12.41 5.22
N VAL A 206 20.26 -13.00 6.19
CA VAL A 206 21.51 -13.75 5.94
C VAL A 206 21.22 -14.93 5.00
N ASN A 207 20.14 -15.66 5.24
CA ASN A 207 19.72 -16.76 4.39
C ASN A 207 19.27 -16.26 3.00
N LYS A 208 18.48 -15.19 2.91
CA LYS A 208 18.10 -14.61 1.61
C LYS A 208 19.32 -14.24 0.76
N ALA A 209 20.34 -13.63 1.37
CA ALA A 209 21.58 -13.29 0.69
C ALA A 209 22.37 -14.55 0.28
N ALA A 210 22.47 -15.55 1.16
CA ALA A 210 23.15 -16.80 0.88
C ALA A 210 22.48 -17.60 -0.27
N ILE A 211 21.14 -17.62 -0.31
CA ILE A 211 20.36 -18.26 -1.36
C ILE A 211 20.63 -17.61 -2.73
N VAL A 212 20.63 -16.28 -2.82
CA VAL A 212 20.97 -15.57 -4.06
C VAL A 212 22.44 -15.80 -4.45
N LYS A 213 23.35 -15.73 -3.48
CA LYS A 213 24.79 -16.00 -3.69
C LYS A 213 25.05 -17.43 -4.18
N ALA A 214 24.23 -18.40 -3.78
CA ALA A 214 24.31 -19.78 -4.26
C ALA A 214 23.82 -19.97 -5.71
N GLY A 215 23.34 -18.91 -6.38
CA GLY A 215 22.99 -18.94 -7.80
C GLY A 215 21.54 -19.36 -8.09
N VAL A 216 20.64 -19.32 -7.09
CA VAL A 216 19.25 -19.74 -7.26
C VAL A 216 18.53 -18.97 -8.37
N VAL A 217 18.84 -17.67 -8.54
CA VAL A 217 18.18 -16.78 -9.50
C VAL A 217 18.35 -17.32 -10.93
N HIS A 218 19.58 -17.68 -11.29
CA HIS A 218 19.86 -18.24 -12.61
C HIS A 218 19.20 -19.61 -12.81
N LYS A 219 19.20 -20.47 -11.79
CA LYS A 219 18.53 -21.79 -11.84
C LYS A 219 17.02 -21.66 -12.06
N MET A 220 16.36 -20.76 -11.33
CA MET A 220 14.93 -20.51 -11.47
C MET A 220 14.58 -19.99 -12.87
N LEU A 221 15.36 -19.06 -13.43
CA LEU A 221 15.09 -18.55 -14.77
C LEU A 221 15.31 -19.60 -15.86
N LYS A 222 16.33 -20.45 -15.71
CA LYS A 222 16.55 -21.58 -16.62
C LYS A 222 15.36 -22.56 -16.65
N LEU A 223 14.68 -22.76 -15.50
CA LEU A 223 13.46 -23.58 -15.45
C LEU A 223 12.30 -22.96 -16.23
N VAL A 224 12.20 -21.62 -16.24
CA VAL A 224 11.17 -20.89 -16.97
C VAL A 224 11.46 -20.85 -18.48
N GLU A 225 12.73 -20.74 -18.86
CA GLU A 225 13.19 -20.68 -20.26
C GLU A 225 13.23 -22.03 -20.95
N SER A 226 12.81 -23.11 -20.27
CA SER A 226 12.81 -24.45 -20.85
C SER A 226 11.87 -24.50 -22.08
N PRO A 227 12.20 -25.29 -23.13
CA PRO A 227 11.41 -25.33 -24.36
C PRO A 227 9.98 -25.85 -24.17
N ASN A 228 9.70 -26.49 -23.03
CA ASN A 228 8.34 -26.82 -22.61
C ASN A 228 7.82 -25.69 -21.71
N ALA A 229 6.56 -25.30 -21.89
CA ALA A 229 5.92 -24.35 -20.99
C ALA A 229 6.12 -24.78 -19.52
N PRO A 230 6.64 -23.90 -18.65
CA PRO A 230 6.94 -24.28 -17.28
C PRO A 230 5.66 -24.70 -16.57
N ASN A 231 5.74 -25.82 -15.84
CA ASN A 231 4.60 -26.32 -15.06
C ASN A 231 4.07 -25.17 -14.17
N PRO A 232 2.75 -24.88 -14.19
CA PRO A 232 2.19 -23.76 -13.43
C PRO A 232 2.61 -23.75 -11.96
N SER A 233 2.63 -24.91 -11.30
CA SER A 233 3.04 -25.02 -9.89
C SER A 233 4.51 -24.68 -9.65
N VAL A 234 5.39 -24.96 -10.63
CA VAL A 234 6.81 -24.55 -10.57
C VAL A 234 6.92 -23.03 -10.75
N SER A 235 6.20 -22.47 -11.73
CA SER A 235 6.16 -21.02 -11.95
C SER A 235 5.68 -20.28 -10.69
N GLU A 236 4.64 -20.78 -10.03
CA GLU A 236 4.14 -20.21 -8.76
C GLU A 236 5.18 -20.27 -7.64
N ALA A 237 5.86 -21.40 -7.49
CA ALA A 237 6.92 -21.55 -6.50
C ALA A 237 8.12 -20.63 -6.79
N ILE A 238 8.45 -20.38 -8.06
CA ILE A 238 9.48 -19.41 -8.49
C ILE A 238 9.05 -17.98 -8.17
N VAL A 239 7.80 -17.60 -8.48
CA VAL A 239 7.25 -16.28 -8.15
C VAL A 239 7.31 -16.03 -6.65
N ALA A 240 6.91 -17.00 -5.84
CA ALA A 240 6.97 -16.90 -4.38
C ALA A 240 8.42 -16.72 -3.88
N ASN A 241 9.39 -17.41 -4.49
CA ASN A 241 10.81 -17.21 -4.19
C ASN A 241 11.29 -15.80 -4.57
N PHE A 242 10.95 -15.30 -5.76
CA PHE A 242 11.31 -13.92 -6.14
C PHE A 242 10.69 -12.89 -5.21
N LEU A 243 9.44 -13.09 -4.78
CA LEU A 243 8.83 -12.25 -3.74
C LEU A 243 9.63 -12.29 -2.43
N GLY A 244 9.93 -13.48 -1.91
CA GLY A 244 10.65 -13.64 -0.64
C GLY A 244 12.08 -13.08 -0.69
N LEU A 245 12.80 -13.31 -1.79
CA LEU A 245 14.20 -12.90 -1.96
C LEU A 245 14.34 -11.40 -2.28
N SER A 246 13.41 -10.82 -3.04
CA SER A 246 13.42 -9.37 -3.38
C SER A 246 13.14 -8.47 -2.19
N ALA A 247 12.59 -9.01 -1.10
CA ALA A 247 12.38 -8.27 0.14
C ALA A 247 13.70 -7.73 0.73
N LEU A 248 14.84 -8.37 0.47
CA LEU A 248 16.17 -7.89 0.89
C LEU A 248 16.76 -6.89 -0.12
N ASP A 249 17.23 -5.74 0.34
CA ASP A 249 17.78 -4.67 -0.51
C ASP A 249 18.99 -5.11 -1.33
N SER A 250 19.92 -5.86 -0.74
CA SER A 250 21.13 -6.33 -1.44
C SER A 250 20.83 -7.33 -2.57
N ASN A 251 19.67 -7.98 -2.56
CA ASN A 251 19.26 -8.92 -3.60
C ASN A 251 18.61 -8.22 -4.81
N LYS A 252 18.03 -7.02 -4.62
CA LYS A 252 17.30 -6.27 -5.67
C LYS A 252 18.12 -6.03 -6.94
N PRO A 253 19.40 -5.58 -6.90
CA PRO A 253 20.17 -5.39 -8.13
C PRO A 253 20.41 -6.70 -8.89
N ILE A 254 20.69 -7.80 -8.18
CA ILE A 254 21.00 -9.11 -8.79
C ILE A 254 19.76 -9.69 -9.45
N ILE A 255 18.61 -9.65 -8.76
CA ILE A 255 17.34 -10.16 -9.30
C ILE A 255 16.86 -9.26 -10.44
N GLY A 256 16.94 -7.94 -10.29
CA GLY A 256 16.44 -7.00 -11.30
C GLY A 256 17.14 -7.12 -12.64
N SER A 257 18.47 -7.27 -12.65
CA SER A 257 19.25 -7.40 -13.90
C SER A 257 19.29 -8.81 -14.50
N SER A 258 18.53 -9.77 -13.95
CA SER A 258 18.64 -11.19 -14.33
C SER A 258 17.64 -11.64 -15.40
N GLY A 259 16.62 -10.83 -15.73
CA GLY A 259 15.47 -11.26 -16.54
C GLY A 259 14.24 -11.66 -15.69
N ALA A 260 14.37 -11.73 -14.36
CA ALA A 260 13.25 -11.99 -13.47
C ALA A 260 12.09 -11.00 -13.60
N ILE A 261 12.38 -9.71 -13.88
CA ILE A 261 11.34 -8.70 -14.10
C ILE A 261 10.46 -9.10 -15.29
N LEU A 262 11.05 -9.49 -16.42
CA LEU A 262 10.30 -9.93 -17.60
C LEU A 262 9.40 -11.12 -17.27
N PHE A 263 9.94 -12.14 -16.60
CA PHE A 263 9.16 -13.31 -16.17
C PHE A 263 7.98 -12.93 -15.28
N LEU A 264 8.19 -12.08 -14.26
CA LEU A 264 7.13 -11.64 -13.35
C LEU A 264 6.04 -10.86 -14.09
N VAL A 265 6.40 -10.06 -15.10
CA VAL A 265 5.43 -9.35 -15.95
C VAL A 265 4.62 -10.34 -16.79
N THR A 266 5.24 -11.38 -17.36
CA THR A 266 4.53 -12.44 -18.10
C THR A 266 3.48 -13.14 -17.22
N ILE A 267 3.83 -13.47 -15.97
CA ILE A 267 2.88 -14.07 -15.02
C ILE A 267 1.71 -13.12 -14.70
N LEU A 268 1.97 -11.82 -14.57
CA LEU A 268 0.91 -10.82 -14.34
C LEU A 268 -0.06 -10.70 -15.51
N GLN A 269 0.45 -10.71 -16.73
CA GLN A 269 -0.39 -10.61 -17.93
C GLN A 269 -1.24 -11.86 -18.11
N ASP A 270 -0.75 -13.01 -17.64
CA ASP A 270 -1.46 -14.29 -17.65
C ASP A 270 -2.11 -14.58 -19.01
N LEU A 271 -1.32 -14.41 -20.06
CA LEU A 271 -1.78 -14.52 -21.45
C LEU A 271 -2.42 -15.87 -21.75
N ASP A 272 -1.97 -16.91 -21.05
CA ASP A 272 -2.43 -18.29 -21.21
C ASP A 272 -3.50 -18.72 -20.18
N LYS A 273 -3.92 -17.80 -19.28
CA LYS A 273 -4.85 -18.08 -18.16
C LYS A 273 -4.44 -19.22 -17.23
N ALA A 274 -3.14 -19.49 -17.16
CA ALA A 274 -2.58 -20.61 -16.40
C ALA A 274 -2.18 -20.22 -14.96
N SER A 275 -2.09 -18.92 -14.66
CA SER A 275 -1.57 -18.41 -13.38
C SER A 275 -2.68 -18.20 -12.35
N SER A 276 -2.52 -18.72 -11.14
CA SER A 276 -3.48 -18.44 -10.07
C SER A 276 -3.51 -16.95 -9.70
N LEU A 277 -4.62 -16.51 -9.10
CA LEU A 277 -4.75 -15.16 -8.57
C LEU A 277 -3.64 -14.82 -7.56
N GLN A 278 -3.29 -15.78 -6.71
CA GLN A 278 -2.21 -15.62 -5.73
C GLN A 278 -0.86 -15.36 -6.42
N ALA A 279 -0.55 -16.12 -7.48
CA ALA A 279 0.68 -15.95 -8.25
C ALA A 279 0.77 -14.54 -8.87
N LYS A 280 -0.34 -14.01 -9.40
CA LYS A 280 -0.37 -12.64 -9.91
C LYS A 280 -0.13 -11.62 -8.80
N GLN A 281 -0.78 -11.78 -7.65
CA GLN A 281 -0.56 -10.87 -6.52
C GLN A 281 0.88 -10.92 -6.02
N ASP A 282 1.47 -12.10 -5.94
CA ASP A 282 2.86 -12.28 -5.50
C ASP A 282 3.85 -11.73 -6.53
N ALA A 283 3.57 -11.88 -7.83
CA ALA A 283 4.34 -11.24 -8.89
C ALA A 283 4.28 -9.71 -8.78
N LEU A 284 3.10 -9.13 -8.53
CA LEU A 284 2.96 -7.68 -8.31
C LEU A 284 3.74 -7.20 -7.08
N ARG A 285 3.70 -7.96 -5.98
CA ARG A 285 4.47 -7.66 -4.75
C ARG A 285 5.98 -7.76 -5.00
N ALA A 286 6.44 -8.75 -5.76
CA ALA A 286 7.84 -8.88 -6.14
C ALA A 286 8.30 -7.71 -7.03
N LEU A 287 7.51 -7.33 -8.03
CA LEU A 287 7.79 -6.17 -8.88
C LEU A 287 7.81 -4.87 -8.09
N TYR A 288 6.92 -4.71 -7.11
CA TYR A 288 6.99 -3.59 -6.17
C TYR A 288 8.34 -3.56 -5.43
N ASN A 289 8.76 -4.66 -4.80
CA ASN A 289 10.05 -4.73 -4.12
C ASN A 289 11.22 -4.38 -5.06
N LEU A 290 11.22 -4.93 -6.28
CA LEU A 290 12.28 -4.70 -7.25
C LEU A 290 12.31 -3.26 -7.77
N SER A 291 11.16 -2.63 -7.92
CA SER A 291 11.03 -1.24 -8.41
C SER A 291 11.58 -0.20 -7.42
N ILE A 292 11.70 -0.53 -6.13
CA ILE A 292 12.27 0.38 -5.12
C ILE A 292 13.74 0.72 -5.44
N PHE A 293 14.47 -0.19 -6.09
CA PHE A 293 15.85 0.06 -6.50
C PHE A 293 15.88 0.80 -7.86
N PRO A 294 16.34 2.07 -7.93
CA PRO A 294 16.17 2.90 -9.12
C PRO A 294 16.81 2.33 -10.41
N SER A 295 17.95 1.64 -10.31
CA SER A 295 18.60 1.05 -11.49
C SER A 295 17.75 -0.06 -12.14
N ASN A 296 16.86 -0.70 -11.37
CA ASN A 296 15.95 -1.71 -11.91
C ASN A 296 14.84 -1.12 -12.76
N ILE A 297 14.59 0.19 -12.67
CA ILE A 297 13.55 0.84 -13.48
C ILE A 297 13.87 0.67 -14.97
N SER A 298 15.14 0.75 -15.39
CA SER A 298 15.53 0.50 -16.79
C SER A 298 15.00 -0.83 -17.33
N PHE A 299 15.17 -1.92 -16.59
CA PHE A 299 14.64 -3.24 -16.95
C PHE A 299 13.11 -3.32 -16.90
N ILE A 300 12.44 -2.54 -16.04
CA ILE A 300 10.97 -2.43 -16.06
C ILE A 300 10.49 -1.76 -17.35
N LEU A 301 11.20 -0.72 -17.82
CA LEU A 301 10.83 0.02 -19.03
C LEU A 301 10.97 -0.79 -20.32
N GLU A 302 11.82 -1.83 -20.31
CA GLU A 302 11.94 -2.78 -21.42
C GLU A 302 10.73 -3.74 -21.52
N THR A 303 9.84 -3.72 -20.53
CA THR A 303 8.62 -4.54 -20.50
C THR A 303 7.36 -3.70 -20.75
N VAL A 304 6.24 -4.40 -20.92
CA VAL A 304 4.90 -3.81 -21.06
C VAL A 304 4.22 -3.50 -19.70
N LEU A 305 4.98 -3.47 -18.60
CA LEU A 305 4.40 -3.31 -17.26
C LEU A 305 3.67 -1.98 -17.09
N ILE A 306 4.22 -0.85 -17.55
CA ILE A 306 3.58 0.47 -17.38
C ILE A 306 2.18 0.53 -18.00
N PRO A 307 1.99 0.23 -19.31
CA PRO A 307 0.64 0.22 -19.89
C PRO A 307 -0.27 -0.80 -19.23
N TYR A 308 0.24 -1.96 -18.81
CA TYR A 308 -0.56 -2.94 -18.07
C TYR A 308 -1.07 -2.35 -16.74
N LEU A 309 -0.19 -1.75 -15.93
CA LEU A 309 -0.55 -1.19 -14.62
C LEU A 309 -1.59 -0.09 -14.75
N LEU A 310 -1.41 0.85 -15.69
CA LEU A 310 -2.37 1.95 -15.91
C LEU A 310 -3.74 1.41 -16.33
N ASN A 311 -3.77 0.42 -17.21
CA ASN A 311 -5.02 -0.16 -17.68
C ASN A 311 -5.70 -1.05 -16.65
N ALA A 312 -4.95 -1.66 -15.73
CA ALA A 312 -5.46 -2.57 -14.71
C ALA A 312 -5.99 -1.87 -13.44
N LEU A 313 -5.83 -0.55 -13.32
CA LEU A 313 -6.40 0.22 -12.20
C LEU A 313 -7.92 0.05 -12.13
N GLY A 314 -8.43 -0.24 -10.93
CA GLY A 314 -9.86 -0.42 -10.65
C GLY A 314 -10.14 -1.00 -9.26
N ASP A 315 -9.52 -2.13 -8.92
CA ASP A 315 -9.61 -2.76 -7.58
C ASP A 315 -8.69 -2.04 -6.57
N MET A 316 -9.20 -1.61 -5.43
CA MET A 316 -8.51 -0.68 -4.53
C MET A 316 -7.21 -1.25 -3.94
N GLU A 317 -7.23 -2.49 -3.45
CA GLU A 317 -6.06 -3.09 -2.78
C GLU A 317 -4.92 -3.33 -3.78
N VAL A 318 -5.26 -3.81 -4.98
CA VAL A 318 -4.32 -4.04 -6.06
C VAL A 318 -3.83 -2.71 -6.65
N SER A 319 -4.74 -1.75 -6.85
CA SER A 319 -4.43 -0.44 -7.45
C SER A 319 -3.44 0.36 -6.61
N GLU A 320 -3.55 0.34 -5.27
CA GLU A 320 -2.58 1.03 -4.42
C GLU A 320 -1.15 0.54 -4.65
N ARG A 321 -0.99 -0.78 -4.85
CA ARG A 321 0.30 -1.40 -5.15
C ARG A 321 0.79 -1.06 -6.56
N MET A 322 -0.10 -1.09 -7.55
CA MET A 322 0.23 -0.67 -8.92
C MET A 322 0.70 0.80 -8.96
N LEU A 323 -0.01 1.70 -8.26
CA LEU A 323 0.36 3.11 -8.14
C LEU A 323 1.67 3.28 -7.38
N SER A 324 1.97 2.44 -6.39
CA SER A 324 3.26 2.47 -5.70
C SER A 324 4.42 2.11 -6.63
N ILE A 325 4.25 1.13 -7.53
CA ILE A 325 5.23 0.82 -8.58
C ILE A 325 5.41 2.01 -9.52
N LEU A 326 4.30 2.60 -10.01
CA LEU A 326 4.35 3.80 -10.86
C LEU A 326 5.02 4.99 -10.16
N GLY A 327 4.83 5.13 -8.85
CA GLY A 327 5.52 6.11 -8.00
C GLY A 327 7.04 5.93 -7.99
N ASN A 328 7.51 4.68 -7.88
CA ASN A 328 8.94 4.37 -7.98
C ASN A 328 9.48 4.66 -9.39
N VAL A 329 8.71 4.33 -10.44
CA VAL A 329 9.08 4.60 -11.84
C VAL A 329 9.31 6.10 -12.08
N VAL A 330 8.39 6.98 -11.67
CA VAL A 330 8.53 8.44 -11.89
C VAL A 330 9.66 9.10 -11.09
N SER A 331 10.24 8.38 -10.14
CA SER A 331 11.43 8.85 -9.43
C SER A 331 12.65 8.94 -10.36
N THR A 332 12.64 8.25 -11.50
CA THR A 332 13.69 8.30 -12.54
C THR A 332 13.27 9.16 -13.73
N PRO A 333 14.20 9.86 -14.42
CA PRO A 333 13.89 10.64 -15.61
C PRO A 333 13.35 9.79 -16.77
N GLU A 334 13.90 8.59 -16.97
CA GLU A 334 13.45 7.64 -18.00
C GLU A 334 12.04 7.17 -17.70
N GLY A 335 11.75 6.84 -16.44
CA GLY A 335 10.42 6.42 -16.02
C GLY A 335 9.37 7.52 -16.16
N ARG A 336 9.71 8.78 -15.86
CA ARG A 336 8.81 9.91 -16.15
C ARG A 336 8.47 9.98 -17.62
N LYS A 337 9.49 9.97 -18.50
CA LYS A 337 9.27 9.97 -19.96
C LYS A 337 8.37 8.81 -20.36
N ALA A 338 8.63 7.60 -19.87
CA ALA A 338 7.84 6.42 -20.22
C ALA A 338 6.35 6.60 -19.89
N ILE A 339 6.02 7.17 -18.72
CA ILE A 339 4.63 7.49 -18.35
C ILE A 339 4.06 8.61 -19.23
N SER A 340 4.80 9.68 -19.51
CA SER A 340 4.32 10.78 -20.37
C SER A 340 3.94 10.32 -21.78
N HIS A 341 4.63 9.30 -22.31
CA HIS A 341 4.36 8.75 -23.64
C HIS A 341 3.20 7.73 -23.64
N GLN A 342 2.72 7.28 -22.48
CA GLN A 342 1.57 6.37 -22.45
C GLN A 342 0.27 7.13 -22.73
N PRO A 343 -0.54 6.66 -23.69
CA PRO A 343 -1.87 7.21 -23.92
C PRO A 343 -2.71 7.19 -22.63
N ASP A 344 -3.48 8.24 -22.40
CA ASP A 344 -4.41 8.37 -21.28
C ASP A 344 -3.79 8.25 -19.88
N ALA A 345 -2.46 8.27 -19.74
CA ALA A 345 -1.81 8.18 -18.43
C ALA A 345 -2.27 9.27 -17.46
N PHE A 346 -2.32 10.53 -17.90
CA PHE A 346 -2.80 11.64 -17.07
C PHE A 346 -4.30 11.56 -16.80
N PRO A 347 -5.19 11.35 -17.79
CA PRO A 347 -6.62 11.10 -17.53
C PRO A 347 -6.86 10.00 -16.49
N ILE A 348 -6.17 8.86 -16.60
CA ILE A 348 -6.31 7.73 -15.65
C ILE A 348 -5.84 8.14 -14.25
N LEU A 349 -4.66 8.77 -14.13
CA LEU A 349 -4.14 9.19 -12.82
C LEU A 349 -4.97 10.30 -12.17
N VAL A 350 -5.56 11.19 -12.98
CA VAL A 350 -6.49 12.24 -12.51
C VAL A 350 -7.80 11.62 -12.02
N ASP A 351 -8.33 10.60 -12.71
CA ASP A 351 -9.51 9.86 -12.26
C ASP A 351 -9.30 9.23 -10.87
N VAL A 352 -8.11 8.66 -10.61
CA VAL A 352 -7.75 8.09 -9.30
C VAL A 352 -7.80 9.13 -8.18
N LEU A 353 -7.55 10.42 -8.46
CA LEU A 353 -7.67 11.47 -7.43
C LEU A 353 -9.11 11.61 -6.92
N ASN A 354 -10.12 11.22 -7.70
CA ASN A 354 -11.53 11.31 -7.33
C ASN A 354 -12.01 10.06 -6.56
N TRP A 355 -11.12 9.13 -6.22
CA TRP A 355 -11.45 7.90 -5.50
C TRP A 355 -11.57 8.15 -3.99
N ASN A 356 -12.69 8.75 -3.58
CA ASN A 356 -12.93 9.25 -2.23
C ASN A 356 -12.98 8.18 -1.12
N ASP A 357 -13.20 6.92 -1.47
CA ASP A 357 -13.16 5.75 -0.61
C ASP A 357 -11.76 5.10 -0.53
N SER A 358 -10.80 5.51 -1.37
CA SER A 358 -9.42 5.00 -1.39
C SER A 358 -8.38 6.10 -1.13
N PRO A 359 -8.24 6.59 0.13
CA PRO A 359 -7.23 7.58 0.46
C PRO A 359 -5.81 7.14 0.10
N GLY A 360 -5.50 5.83 0.22
CA GLY A 360 -4.21 5.27 -0.17
C GLY A 360 -3.91 5.48 -1.66
N CYS A 361 -4.87 5.16 -2.55
CA CYS A 361 -4.71 5.41 -3.98
C CYS A 361 -4.59 6.90 -4.31
N GLN A 362 -5.41 7.77 -3.69
CA GLN A 362 -5.32 9.22 -3.85
C GLN A 362 -3.92 9.74 -3.46
N GLU A 363 -3.35 9.26 -2.36
CA GLU A 363 -2.02 9.63 -1.91
C GLU A 363 -0.92 9.21 -2.90
N LYS A 364 -1.00 8.00 -3.47
CA LYS A 364 -0.02 7.53 -4.45
C LYS A 364 -0.16 8.27 -5.78
N ALA A 365 -1.38 8.44 -6.30
CA ALA A 365 -1.63 9.18 -7.53
C ALA A 365 -1.22 10.65 -7.42
N SER A 366 -1.54 11.32 -6.31
CA SER A 366 -1.10 12.70 -6.07
C SER A 366 0.42 12.82 -5.95
N TYR A 367 1.13 11.81 -5.43
CA TYR A 367 2.59 11.77 -5.47
C TYR A 367 3.12 11.70 -6.90
N ILE A 368 2.61 10.77 -7.71
CA ILE A 368 3.01 10.61 -9.11
C ILE A 368 2.83 11.94 -9.85
N LEU A 369 1.63 12.52 -9.79
CA LEU A 369 1.30 13.77 -10.48
C LEU A 369 2.11 14.95 -9.96
N MET A 370 2.46 14.99 -8.68
CA MET A 370 3.36 16.01 -8.12
C MET A 370 4.78 15.91 -8.68
N VAL A 371 5.32 14.69 -8.76
CA VAL A 371 6.66 14.47 -9.34
C VAL A 371 6.67 14.83 -10.82
N MET A 372 5.64 14.44 -11.57
CA MET A 372 5.47 14.79 -12.99
C MET A 372 5.38 16.31 -13.15
N ALA A 373 4.50 17.00 -12.42
CA ALA A 373 4.37 18.45 -12.48
C ALA A 373 5.68 19.16 -12.11
N HIS A 374 6.43 18.70 -11.10
CA HIS A 374 7.66 19.37 -10.69
C HIS A 374 8.84 19.11 -11.62
N LYS A 375 9.00 17.89 -12.15
CA LYS A 375 10.22 17.43 -12.83
C LYS A 375 10.06 17.20 -14.33
N ALA A 376 8.83 17.26 -14.86
CA ALA A 376 8.51 17.12 -16.26
C ALA A 376 7.57 18.26 -16.71
N TYR A 377 8.13 19.46 -16.88
CA TYR A 377 7.37 20.68 -17.18
C TYR A 377 6.49 20.57 -18.43
N GLY A 378 6.94 19.85 -19.46
CA GLY A 378 6.19 19.64 -20.70
C GLY A 378 4.86 18.90 -20.49
N ASP A 379 4.71 18.16 -19.39
CA ASP A 379 3.51 17.36 -19.12
C ASP A 379 2.40 18.18 -18.46
N ARG A 380 2.70 19.38 -17.93
CA ARG A 380 1.73 20.19 -17.19
C ARG A 380 0.51 20.55 -18.03
N GLN A 381 0.71 20.84 -19.32
CA GLN A 381 -0.38 21.14 -20.23
C GLN A 381 -1.28 19.91 -20.45
N ALA A 382 -0.69 18.73 -20.68
CA ALA A 382 -1.43 17.48 -20.79
C ALA A 382 -2.21 17.14 -19.50
N MET A 383 -1.65 17.44 -18.32
CA MET A 383 -2.35 17.29 -17.04
C MET A 383 -3.55 18.26 -16.93
N VAL A 384 -3.41 19.51 -17.38
CA VAL A 384 -4.50 20.50 -17.41
C VAL A 384 -5.61 20.06 -18.36
N GLU A 385 -5.25 19.57 -19.54
CA GLU A 385 -6.20 19.02 -20.53
C GLU A 385 -6.93 17.77 -20.00
N ALA A 386 -6.25 16.97 -19.19
CA ALA A 386 -6.86 15.85 -18.46
C ALA A 386 -7.76 16.28 -17.29
N GLY A 387 -7.94 17.58 -17.04
CA GLY A 387 -8.85 18.09 -16.01
C GLY A 387 -8.27 18.11 -14.59
N ILE A 388 -6.94 18.05 -14.42
CA ILE A 388 -6.31 17.93 -13.10
C ILE A 388 -6.69 19.06 -12.13
N VAL A 389 -6.92 20.28 -12.62
CA VAL A 389 -7.18 21.44 -11.76
C VAL A 389 -8.45 21.24 -10.92
N SER A 390 -9.51 20.70 -11.52
CA SER A 390 -10.77 20.44 -10.80
C SER A 390 -10.58 19.36 -9.75
N ALA A 391 -9.94 18.24 -10.12
CA ALA A 391 -9.68 17.12 -9.21
C ALA A 391 -8.82 17.55 -8.01
N LEU A 392 -7.83 18.42 -8.21
CA LEU A 392 -6.98 18.92 -7.13
C LEU A 392 -7.72 19.88 -6.18
N LEU A 393 -8.68 20.66 -6.67
CA LEU A 393 -9.50 21.53 -5.81
C LEU A 393 -10.38 20.67 -4.89
N GLU A 394 -11.02 19.64 -5.43
CA GLU A 394 -11.78 18.66 -4.63
C GLU A 394 -10.86 17.95 -3.62
N LEU A 395 -9.70 17.46 -4.08
CA LEU A 395 -8.74 16.75 -3.24
C LEU A 395 -8.17 17.63 -2.11
N THR A 396 -8.02 18.94 -2.33
CA THR A 396 -7.59 19.90 -1.30
C THR A 396 -8.62 20.03 -0.18
N LEU A 397 -9.89 19.77 -0.48
CA LEU A 397 -11.00 19.91 0.47
C LEU A 397 -11.35 18.58 1.14
N LEU A 398 -11.40 17.49 0.38
CA LEU A 398 -11.86 16.18 0.86
C LEU A 398 -10.73 15.17 1.14
N GLY A 399 -9.58 15.32 0.47
CA GLY A 399 -8.49 14.35 0.51
C GLY A 399 -7.78 14.25 1.87
N SER A 400 -6.95 13.22 2.06
CA SER A 400 -6.11 13.06 3.27
C SER A 400 -5.18 14.26 3.49
N THR A 401 -4.66 14.44 4.71
CA THR A 401 -3.75 15.56 4.99
C THR A 401 -2.51 15.55 4.09
N LEU A 402 -2.03 14.36 3.72
CA LEU A 402 -0.92 14.21 2.79
C LEU A 402 -1.33 14.56 1.36
N ALA A 403 -2.49 14.06 0.91
CA ALA A 403 -3.03 14.36 -0.42
C ALA A 403 -3.33 15.87 -0.58
N GLN A 404 -3.90 16.52 0.43
CA GLN A 404 -4.20 17.97 0.45
C GLN A 404 -2.93 18.82 0.29
N LYS A 405 -1.85 18.47 1.02
CA LYS A 405 -0.56 19.17 0.92
C LYS A 405 0.05 19.02 -0.48
N ARG A 406 0.00 17.80 -1.04
CA ARG A 406 0.47 17.53 -2.41
C ARG A 406 -0.39 18.28 -3.43
N ALA A 407 -1.70 18.30 -3.27
CA ALA A 407 -2.62 18.98 -4.17
C ALA A 407 -2.35 20.48 -4.23
N SER A 408 -2.20 21.12 -3.07
CA SER A 408 -1.83 22.53 -2.95
C SER A 408 -0.52 22.84 -3.68
N ARG A 409 0.49 21.97 -3.53
CA ARG A 409 1.79 22.13 -4.19
C ARG A 409 1.70 21.98 -5.71
N ILE A 410 0.88 21.05 -6.21
CA ILE A 410 0.66 20.90 -7.65
C ILE A 410 -0.05 22.13 -8.22
N LEU A 411 -1.10 22.63 -7.54
CA LEU A 411 -1.81 23.84 -7.96
C LEU A 411 -0.89 25.06 -8.03
N GLU A 412 0.05 25.20 -7.09
CA GLU A 412 1.09 26.23 -7.13
C GLU A 412 1.99 26.09 -8.38
N CYS A 413 2.48 24.88 -8.65
CA CYS A 413 3.29 24.59 -9.85
C CYS A 413 2.55 24.97 -11.14
N LEU A 414 1.25 24.65 -11.25
CA LEU A 414 0.44 24.96 -12.43
C LEU A 414 0.11 26.45 -12.57
N ARG A 415 0.05 27.21 -11.46
CA ARG A 415 -0.17 28.67 -11.47
C ARG A 415 1.05 29.45 -11.92
N VAL A 416 2.24 29.07 -11.45
CA VAL A 416 3.51 29.76 -11.79
C VAL A 416 3.75 29.77 -13.30
N ASP A 417 3.38 28.69 -14.00
CA ASP A 417 3.54 28.64 -15.46
C ASP A 417 2.54 29.50 -16.21
N LYS A 418 1.30 29.65 -15.72
CA LYS A 418 0.38 30.65 -16.27
C LYS A 418 0.97 32.05 -16.11
N GLY A 419 1.59 32.36 -14.97
CA GLY A 419 2.28 33.64 -14.75
C GLY A 419 3.46 33.86 -15.70
N LYS A 420 4.28 32.83 -15.95
CA LYS A 420 5.41 32.90 -16.90
C LYS A 420 4.96 33.01 -18.35
N GLN A 421 4.00 32.21 -18.79
CA GLN A 421 3.46 32.28 -20.15
C GLN A 421 2.76 33.62 -20.41
N VAL A 422 2.03 34.16 -19.43
CA VAL A 422 1.46 35.51 -19.52
C VAL A 422 2.57 36.57 -19.58
N SER A 423 3.60 36.48 -18.74
CA SER A 423 4.73 37.42 -18.77
C SER A 423 5.53 37.38 -20.09
N GLU A 424 5.72 36.21 -20.70
CA GLU A 424 6.39 36.08 -22.01
C GLU A 424 5.49 36.58 -23.15
N SER A 425 4.17 36.37 -23.07
CA SER A 425 3.21 36.85 -24.06
C SER A 425 3.04 38.39 -24.04
N PHE A 426 3.20 39.03 -22.87
CA PHE A 426 3.21 40.49 -22.73
C PHE A 426 4.61 41.13 -22.90
N GLY A 427 5.69 40.33 -22.89
CA GLY A 427 7.08 40.81 -23.04
C GLY A 427 7.47 41.23 -24.47
N GLY A 428 6.58 41.04 -25.45
CA GLY A 428 6.84 41.35 -26.86
C GLY A 428 6.26 42.69 -27.37
N ASN A 429 5.48 43.43 -26.58
CA ASN A 429 4.89 44.69 -27.05
C ASN A 429 4.87 45.74 -25.93
N LEU A 430 5.96 46.51 -25.86
CA LEU A 430 6.04 47.68 -25.00
C LEU A 430 5.09 48.77 -25.54
N GLY A 431 3.99 49.02 -24.81
CA GLY A 431 3.23 50.27 -24.96
C GLY A 431 1.71 50.13 -24.96
N ALA A 432 1.10 49.80 -23.81
CA ALA A 432 -0.22 50.31 -23.45
C ALA A 432 -0.45 50.10 -21.94
N ALA A 433 -0.23 51.15 -21.16
CA ALA A 433 -0.70 51.21 -19.78
C ALA A 433 -2.24 51.28 -19.82
N VAL A 434 -2.91 50.19 -19.42
CA VAL A 434 -4.35 50.22 -19.14
C VAL A 434 -4.52 50.32 -17.64
N SER A 435 -4.73 51.54 -17.16
CA SER A 435 -5.18 51.82 -15.80
C SER A 435 -6.55 51.17 -15.55
N ALA A 436 -6.73 50.57 -14.38
CA ALA A 436 -7.97 50.00 -13.91
C ALA A 436 -9.08 51.08 -13.79
N PRO A 437 -10.34 50.79 -14.15
CA PRO A 437 -11.44 51.70 -13.87
C PRO A 437 -11.80 51.62 -12.38
N ILE A 438 -11.66 52.77 -11.71
CA ILE A 438 -12.22 53.05 -10.40
C ILE A 438 -13.74 53.23 -10.59
N CYS A 439 -14.54 52.23 -10.25
CA CYS A 439 -15.97 52.43 -10.06
C CYS A 439 -16.23 52.75 -8.59
N GLY A 440 -16.45 54.04 -8.34
CA GLY A 440 -16.82 54.58 -7.05
C GLY A 440 -18.21 54.18 -6.60
N SER A 441 -18.35 54.06 -5.29
CA SER A 441 -19.57 53.90 -4.53
C SER A 441 -20.59 54.99 -4.86
N SER A 442 -21.85 54.59 -5.08
CA SER A 442 -23.01 55.47 -4.90
C SER A 442 -23.95 54.82 -3.89
N SER A 443 -23.93 55.39 -2.69
CA SER A 443 -24.89 55.18 -1.62
C SER A 443 -26.18 55.96 -1.92
N SER A 444 -27.33 55.29 -1.89
CA SER A 444 -28.61 55.95 -1.63
C SER A 444 -29.40 55.15 -0.60
N SER A 445 -29.43 55.70 0.61
CA SER A 445 -30.25 55.29 1.73
C SER A 445 -31.69 55.76 1.51
N MET A 446 -32.66 54.85 1.59
CA MET A 446 -33.99 55.14 2.15
C MET A 446 -34.46 53.91 2.92
N ASN A 447 -35.04 54.14 4.09
CA ASN A 447 -35.38 53.17 5.13
C ASN A 447 -36.92 53.26 5.38
N PRO A 448 -37.54 52.46 6.27
CA PRO A 448 -38.26 51.23 5.92
C PRO A 448 -39.76 51.27 6.33
N THR A 449 -40.64 50.45 5.75
CA THR A 449 -41.76 49.81 6.49
C THR A 449 -42.58 48.80 5.67
N ILE A 450 -42.92 47.69 6.34
CA ILE A 450 -44.10 46.80 6.19
C ILE A 450 -44.02 45.64 5.17
N SER A 451 -43.77 44.46 5.76
CA SER A 451 -44.48 43.19 5.56
C SER A 451 -44.67 42.68 4.13
N SER A 452 -43.93 41.64 3.74
CA SER A 452 -44.53 40.30 3.65
C SER A 452 -43.45 39.23 3.45
N LYS A 453 -43.74 38.10 4.05
CA LYS A 453 -42.91 36.93 4.28
C LYS A 453 -43.06 36.00 3.08
N GLU A 454 -42.39 36.30 1.98
CA GLU A 454 -42.39 35.47 0.76
C GLU A 454 -41.24 35.92 -0.16
N CYS A 455 -39.98 35.68 0.23
CA CYS A 455 -38.84 35.91 -0.66
C CYS A 455 -37.56 35.18 -0.19
N LEU A 456 -37.70 33.94 0.30
CA LEU A 456 -36.54 33.10 0.65
C LEU A 456 -36.54 31.74 -0.05
N GLU A 457 -37.52 31.46 -0.91
CA GLU A 457 -37.58 30.19 -1.65
C GLU A 457 -37.18 30.35 -3.13
N GLU A 458 -37.11 31.57 -3.67
CA GLU A 458 -36.83 31.79 -5.10
C GLU A 458 -35.33 31.94 -5.44
N GLU A 459 -34.43 32.09 -4.46
CA GLU A 459 -32.98 32.17 -4.73
C GLU A 459 -32.32 30.79 -4.91
N GLU A 460 -32.94 29.69 -4.45
CA GLU A 460 -32.36 28.35 -4.63
C GLU A 460 -32.52 27.82 -6.05
N ASP A 461 -33.55 28.27 -6.79
CA ASP A 461 -33.81 27.88 -8.18
C ASP A 461 -32.99 28.66 -9.21
N MET A 462 -32.35 29.77 -8.79
CA MET A 462 -31.50 30.62 -9.63
C MET A 462 -29.99 30.42 -9.39
N MET A 463 -29.59 29.40 -8.63
CA MET A 463 -28.18 29.04 -8.54
C MET A 463 -27.75 28.28 -9.79
N SER A 464 -26.75 28.80 -10.50
CA SER A 464 -26.09 28.07 -11.58
C SER A 464 -25.55 26.73 -11.07
N GLU A 465 -25.50 25.73 -11.94
CA GLU A 465 -25.00 24.38 -11.59
C GLU A 465 -23.64 24.43 -10.88
N GLU A 466 -22.77 25.39 -11.24
CA GLU A 466 -21.48 25.59 -10.58
C GLU A 466 -21.62 26.05 -9.12
N LYS A 467 -22.57 26.94 -8.82
CA LYS A 467 -22.82 27.40 -7.45
C LYS A 467 -23.39 26.27 -6.58
N LYS A 468 -24.25 25.43 -7.15
CA LYS A 468 -24.80 24.24 -6.47
C LYS A 468 -23.68 23.24 -6.16
N ALA A 469 -22.84 22.91 -7.13
CA ALA A 469 -21.68 22.04 -6.94
C ALA A 469 -20.70 22.58 -5.88
N VAL A 470 -20.43 23.90 -5.87
CA VAL A 470 -19.57 24.53 -4.85
C VAL A 470 -20.20 24.42 -3.46
N LYS A 471 -21.52 24.64 -3.32
CA LYS A 471 -22.23 24.52 -2.02
C LYS A 471 -22.15 23.09 -1.48
N GLU A 472 -22.36 22.08 -2.33
CA GLU A 472 -22.22 20.67 -1.95
C GLU A 472 -20.80 20.32 -1.52
N LEU A 473 -19.79 20.78 -2.26
CA LEU A 473 -18.39 20.49 -1.97
C LEU A 473 -17.94 21.13 -0.65
N VAL A 474 -18.38 22.37 -0.37
CA VAL A 474 -18.16 23.02 0.93
C VAL A 474 -18.79 22.22 2.06
N GLN A 475 -20.02 21.74 1.88
CA GLN A 475 -20.72 20.95 2.89
C GLN A 475 -20.02 19.61 3.16
N GLN A 476 -19.59 18.89 2.12
CA GLN A 476 -18.83 17.65 2.25
C GLN A 476 -17.47 17.87 2.92
N SER A 477 -16.78 18.97 2.60
CA SER A 477 -15.51 19.36 3.21
C SER A 477 -15.66 19.63 4.71
N LEU A 478 -16.73 20.32 5.09
CA LEU A 478 -17.05 20.57 6.49
C LEU A 478 -17.31 19.25 7.24
N GLN A 479 -18.13 18.36 6.68
CA GLN A 479 -18.43 17.05 7.27
C GLN A 479 -17.16 16.19 7.44
N ASN A 480 -16.28 16.17 6.44
CA ASN A 480 -15.01 15.43 6.51
C ASN A 480 -14.05 16.02 7.55
N ASN A 481 -13.94 17.35 7.62
CA ASN A 481 -13.15 18.02 8.66
C ASN A 481 -13.71 17.71 10.05
N MET A 482 -15.02 17.80 10.24
CA MET A 482 -15.67 17.46 11.51
C MET A 482 -15.41 16.01 11.91
N ARG A 483 -15.56 15.05 10.97
CA ARG A 483 -15.25 13.63 11.22
C ARG A 483 -13.80 13.40 11.65
N ARG A 484 -12.86 14.15 11.08
CA ARG A 484 -11.43 14.11 11.47
C ARG A 484 -11.20 14.70 12.86
N ILE A 485 -11.87 15.80 13.19
CA ILE A 485 -11.79 16.43 14.51
C ILE A 485 -12.33 15.46 15.57
N VAL A 486 -13.49 14.84 15.35
CA VAL A 486 -14.10 13.84 16.24
C VAL A 486 -13.17 12.64 16.45
N LYS A 487 -12.59 12.10 15.37
CA LYS A 487 -11.61 11.00 15.46
C LYS A 487 -10.34 11.37 16.24
N ARG A 488 -9.82 12.59 16.08
CA ARG A 488 -8.63 13.07 16.82
C ARG A 488 -8.93 13.34 18.30
N ALA A 489 -10.17 13.68 18.62
CA ALA A 489 -10.60 13.95 19.98
C ALA A 489 -10.99 12.67 20.77
N ASN A 490 -10.89 11.48 20.18
CA ASN A 490 -11.32 10.20 20.78
C ASN A 490 -12.76 10.25 21.35
N LEU A 491 -13.65 10.97 20.68
CA LEU A 491 -15.06 11.06 21.08
C LEU A 491 -15.82 9.79 20.63
N PRO A 492 -16.80 9.28 21.41
CA PRO A 492 -17.59 8.10 21.05
C PRO A 492 -18.28 8.24 19.69
N GLN A 493 -18.37 7.13 18.94
CA GLN A 493 -18.94 7.09 17.58
C GLN A 493 -20.42 7.51 17.50
N ASP A 494 -21.13 7.60 18.62
CA ASP A 494 -22.52 8.09 18.69
C ASP A 494 -22.64 9.62 18.52
N PHE A 495 -21.52 10.34 18.45
CA PHE A 495 -21.47 11.71 17.93
C PHE A 495 -21.45 11.73 16.39
N VAL A 496 -22.44 11.10 15.75
CA VAL A 496 -22.75 11.38 14.33
C VAL A 496 -23.64 12.63 14.29
N PRO A 497 -23.38 13.63 13.42
CA PRO A 497 -24.15 14.87 13.40
C PRO A 497 -25.52 14.60 12.76
N SER A 498 -26.55 14.30 13.56
CA SER A 498 -27.94 14.39 13.14
C SER A 498 -28.40 15.84 13.23
N ASP A 499 -28.99 16.33 12.12
CA ASP A 499 -29.90 17.46 11.85
C ASP A 499 -29.80 18.81 12.62
N HIS A 500 -29.21 18.88 13.80
CA HIS A 500 -29.07 20.07 14.63
C HIS A 500 -28.05 21.11 14.13
N PHE A 501 -27.23 20.78 13.13
CA PHE A 501 -26.24 21.72 12.58
C PHE A 501 -26.73 22.49 11.33
N LYS A 502 -27.88 22.16 10.75
CA LYS A 502 -28.47 22.96 9.66
C LYS A 502 -28.69 24.42 10.10
N SER A 503 -28.99 24.66 11.38
CA SER A 503 -29.17 26.02 11.92
C SER A 503 -27.88 26.84 12.03
N LEU A 504 -26.70 26.21 12.01
CA LEU A 504 -25.42 26.93 12.06
C LEU A 504 -24.93 27.34 10.67
N THR A 505 -25.45 26.71 9.61
CA THR A 505 -25.15 27.10 8.22
C THR A 505 -25.89 28.35 7.76
N SER A 506 -27.04 28.67 8.35
CA SER A 506 -27.81 29.89 8.04
C SER A 506 -27.26 31.15 8.71
N SER A 507 -26.22 31.05 9.56
CA SER A 507 -25.65 32.19 10.29
C SER A 507 -24.16 32.45 10.02
N SER A 508 -23.53 31.70 9.09
CA SER A 508 -22.12 31.94 8.73
C SER A 508 -22.01 33.13 7.78
N THR A 509 -22.17 34.33 8.32
CA THR A 509 -21.77 35.55 7.63
C THR A 509 -20.24 35.60 7.59
N SER A 510 -19.70 35.78 6.39
CA SER A 510 -18.29 35.99 6.14
C SER A 510 -17.81 37.26 6.85
N LYS A 511 -17.26 37.12 8.05
CA LYS A 511 -16.36 38.11 8.63
C LYS A 511 -15.03 37.44 8.90
N SER A 512 -14.10 37.74 8.00
CA SER A 512 -12.66 37.64 8.21
C SER A 512 -12.30 37.99 9.65
N LEU A 513 -11.67 37.05 10.37
CA LEU A 513 -10.91 37.39 11.57
C LEU A 513 -9.72 38.26 11.13
N PRO A 514 -9.46 39.39 11.79
CA PRO A 514 -8.33 40.24 11.45
C PRO A 514 -7.03 39.56 11.93
N PHE A 515 -6.07 39.49 11.01
CA PHE A 515 -4.63 39.20 11.10
C PHE A 515 -4.10 38.28 12.20
#